data_AF-L7J547-F1
#
_entry.id   AF-L7J547-F1
#
_cell.length_a   1.000
_cell.length_b   1.000
_cell.length_c   1.000
_cell.angle_alpha   90.00
_cell.angle_beta   90.00
_cell.angle_gamma   90.00
#
_symmetry.space_group_name_H-M   'P 1'
#
loop_
_entity.id
_entity.type
_entity.pdbx_description
1 polymer ?
#
loop_
_entity_poly.entity_id
_entity_poly.type
_entity_poly.pdbx_seq_one_letter_code
_entity_poly.pdbx_strand_id
1 'polypeptide(L)'
;MISIVPQHTRTGQDPIAATAANTTTITQCSSPGIARPRAITSSCYLASTMPRKTTEVTIRPLASQPMSPAMSNRLPTKVDANIKAGTTDIITPPSSPRRLSNAAGTEGKQAAPPSGAGMHLRLPDMFASLMSIRPPINPNYQKVKAEAEEWTTRTLNLTPLQALRNSKADFTFLVSWWAPSADAEAVRTMVDWQHWAFPWDDQFDEGHLKLDLPGAAAEVVNMTALLDDSHPALSLGQPGTDPIQYAFQQNWYRIRSRAGPALRHRYKMYLKHYMLGVLGQVGSRSRDPRSLSVDEYLAFRRGTIGVMPCLCLVEYAEGIELPQYVVDHPSVKACQQVAVDLVLLDNDILSYRKDLIEGEELNLINILRFSKGLTLQEAVDEMGRMITERYRIWYRALADMPSWGHKLDAEVLRYLDGCRRVALGSLIWSFHTGRYFKDAEGELVREEQKLWIPEELLAGIDGRPARIPSESLPEPVSS
;
A
#
# COMPACT_ATOMS: atom_id res chain seq x y z
N MET A 1 4.50 -28.47 -5.28
CA MET A 1 5.31 -29.70 -5.32
C MET A 1 5.14 -30.35 -6.68
N ILE A 2 6.23 -30.57 -7.41
CA ILE A 2 6.31 -31.58 -8.48
C ILE A 2 7.37 -32.56 -7.99
N SER A 3 6.98 -33.82 -7.85
CA SER A 3 7.80 -34.90 -7.32
C SER A 3 8.75 -35.41 -8.40
N ILE A 4 10.05 -35.54 -8.07
CA ILE A 4 11.02 -36.30 -8.86
C ILE A 4 11.70 -37.26 -7.90
N VAL A 5 11.48 -38.57 -8.11
CA VAL A 5 12.14 -39.66 -7.39
C VAL A 5 13.46 -40.00 -8.11
N PRO A 6 14.57 -40.25 -7.37
CA PRO A 6 15.90 -40.45 -7.94
C PRO A 6 16.18 -41.92 -8.32
N GLN A 7 17.06 -42.13 -9.30
CA GLN A 7 17.73 -43.42 -9.52
C GLN A 7 19.20 -43.35 -9.09
N HIS A 8 19.58 -44.35 -8.29
CA HIS A 8 20.92 -44.61 -7.76
C HIS A 8 21.87 -45.21 -8.81
N THR A 9 23.16 -44.90 -8.68
CA THR A 9 24.24 -45.91 -8.69
C THR A 9 25.47 -45.42 -7.88
N ARG A 10 25.96 -46.29 -6.98
CA ARG A 10 27.24 -46.23 -6.22
C ARG A 10 28.45 -46.26 -7.21
N THR A 11 29.66 -45.80 -6.90
CA THR A 11 30.71 -46.20 -5.91
C THR A 11 31.86 -45.16 -6.04
N GLY A 12 32.56 -44.63 -5.04
CA GLY A 12 33.53 -45.29 -4.14
C GLY A 12 34.95 -44.66 -4.30
N GLN A 13 35.49 -44.10 -3.21
CA GLN A 13 36.91 -43.92 -2.80
C GLN A 13 37.95 -43.07 -3.59
N ASP A 14 38.28 -41.90 -3.01
CA ASP A 14 39.60 -41.38 -2.56
C ASP A 14 40.77 -40.95 -3.51
N PRO A 15 41.67 -40.03 -3.05
CA PRO A 15 42.27 -38.94 -3.85
C PRO A 15 43.80 -39.05 -4.04
N ILE A 16 44.42 -38.22 -4.91
CA ILE A 16 45.86 -37.87 -4.87
C ILE A 16 46.18 -36.50 -5.53
N ALA A 17 46.99 -35.75 -4.76
CA ALA A 17 47.91 -34.61 -4.95
C ALA A 17 48.21 -33.90 -6.30
N ALA A 18 48.15 -32.56 -6.20
CA ALA A 18 49.18 -31.52 -6.46
C ALA A 18 50.40 -31.76 -7.39
N THR A 19 50.63 -30.82 -8.31
CA THR A 19 51.89 -30.04 -8.55
C THR A 19 51.68 -29.14 -9.79
N ALA A 20 51.76 -27.81 -9.71
CA ALA A 20 52.91 -26.90 -9.66
C ALA A 20 53.43 -26.41 -11.04
N ALA A 21 53.35 -25.07 -11.20
CA ALA A 21 54.28 -24.14 -11.86
C ALA A 21 54.66 -24.28 -13.35
N ASN A 22 54.41 -23.21 -14.13
CA ASN A 22 55.45 -22.28 -14.63
C ASN A 22 54.80 -21.17 -15.49
N THR A 23 54.79 -19.89 -15.11
CA THR A 23 55.80 -18.80 -15.22
C THR A 23 56.11 -18.29 -16.66
N THR A 24 55.92 -16.96 -16.82
CA THR A 24 56.68 -15.98 -17.65
C THR A 24 56.53 -16.03 -19.19
N THR A 25 56.52 -14.96 -20.01
CA THR A 25 56.97 -13.55 -19.89
C THR A 25 56.35 -12.67 -20.99
N ILE A 26 56.34 -11.37 -20.71
CA ILE A 26 56.17 -10.12 -21.49
C ILE A 26 57.12 -10.09 -22.73
N THR A 27 56.91 -9.36 -23.85
CA THR A 27 57.27 -7.92 -24.06
C THR A 27 57.02 -7.45 -25.51
N GLN A 28 56.51 -6.19 -25.68
CA GLN A 28 56.79 -5.10 -26.66
C GLN A 28 56.92 -5.41 -28.19
N CYS A 29 56.58 -4.55 -29.16
CA CYS A 29 56.72 -3.09 -29.28
C CYS A 29 56.01 -2.53 -30.56
N SER A 30 55.93 -1.19 -30.66
CA SER A 30 55.97 -0.33 -31.88
C SER A 30 54.67 0.24 -32.48
N SER A 31 54.51 1.57 -32.33
CA SER A 31 53.70 2.51 -33.16
C SER A 31 54.51 2.97 -34.41
N PRO A 32 53.97 3.70 -35.44
CA PRO A 32 53.35 5.04 -35.33
C PRO A 32 52.22 5.38 -36.37
N GLY A 33 51.54 6.54 -36.20
CA GLY A 33 51.06 7.34 -37.36
C GLY A 33 49.59 7.81 -37.44
N ILE A 34 49.30 8.96 -36.80
CA ILE A 34 48.58 10.16 -37.32
C ILE A 34 47.07 10.10 -37.71
N ALA A 35 46.38 11.16 -37.26
CA ALA A 35 45.10 11.77 -37.68
C ALA A 35 43.78 11.37 -36.95
N ARG A 36 43.36 12.25 -36.03
CA ARG A 36 41.97 12.55 -35.58
C ARG A 36 41.39 13.68 -36.49
N PRO A 37 40.09 14.07 -36.46
CA PRO A 37 39.10 13.86 -35.38
C PRO A 37 37.61 13.64 -35.78
N ARG A 38 36.80 13.30 -34.76
CA ARG A 38 35.31 13.33 -34.67
C ARG A 38 34.58 12.28 -35.53
N ALA A 39 33.51 11.59 -35.13
CA ALA A 39 32.58 11.73 -34.01
C ALA A 39 32.11 10.33 -33.54
N ILE A 40 31.81 10.19 -32.25
CA ILE A 40 31.37 8.94 -31.60
C ILE A 40 29.88 8.71 -31.87
N THR A 41 29.55 7.66 -32.63
CA THR A 41 28.27 6.95 -32.58
C THR A 41 28.50 5.46 -32.83
N SER A 42 28.17 4.61 -31.85
CA SER A 42 27.83 3.17 -31.93
C SER A 42 27.93 2.60 -30.51
N SER A 43 26.87 2.06 -29.89
CA SER A 43 26.14 0.84 -30.26
C SER A 43 27.05 -0.37 -30.42
N CYS A 44 27.08 -1.22 -29.39
CA CYS A 44 27.44 -2.65 -29.40
C CYS A 44 26.74 -3.22 -28.15
N TYR A 45 25.70 -4.06 -28.21
CA TYR A 45 25.68 -5.43 -28.72
C TYR A 45 26.95 -6.22 -28.40
N LEU A 46 26.86 -7.09 -27.40
CA LEU A 46 27.55 -8.38 -27.41
C LEU A 46 26.55 -9.45 -26.96
N ALA A 47 26.16 -10.25 -27.93
CA ALA A 47 25.47 -11.52 -27.75
C ALA A 47 26.46 -12.56 -27.21
N SER A 48 25.98 -13.44 -26.34
CA SER A 48 26.58 -14.74 -26.10
C SER A 48 25.49 -15.80 -26.23
N THR A 49 25.80 -16.80 -27.06
CA THR A 49 24.95 -17.84 -27.61
C THR A 49 24.99 -19.10 -26.75
N MET A 50 23.82 -19.69 -26.44
CA MET A 50 23.63 -21.13 -26.22
C MET A 50 22.15 -21.53 -26.46
N PRO A 51 21.85 -22.78 -26.86
CA PRO A 51 20.75 -23.09 -27.77
C PRO A 51 19.40 -23.28 -27.06
N ARG A 52 18.34 -22.65 -27.60
CA ARG A 52 16.95 -22.95 -27.24
C ARG A 52 16.48 -24.22 -27.94
N LYS A 53 16.16 -25.26 -27.16
CA LYS A 53 15.25 -26.33 -27.60
C LYS A 53 13.83 -25.75 -27.59
N THR A 54 13.25 -25.58 -28.77
CA THR A 54 11.83 -25.30 -28.96
C THR A 54 11.04 -26.59 -28.74
N THR A 55 10.21 -26.62 -27.70
CA THR A 55 9.14 -27.62 -27.56
C THR A 55 7.87 -26.99 -28.06
N GLU A 56 7.40 -27.38 -29.24
CA GLU A 56 6.05 -27.03 -29.73
C GLU A 56 5.01 -27.73 -28.85
N VAL A 57 4.15 -26.95 -28.19
CA VAL A 57 2.96 -27.44 -27.51
C VAL A 57 1.77 -27.21 -28.43
N THR A 58 1.30 -28.27 -29.07
CA THR A 58 0.06 -28.24 -29.86
C THR A 58 -1.14 -28.23 -28.91
N ILE A 59 -1.85 -27.11 -28.83
CA ILE A 59 -3.14 -27.01 -28.13
C ILE A 59 -4.23 -27.58 -29.06
N ARG A 60 -4.85 -28.69 -28.68
CA ARG A 60 -6.09 -29.17 -29.33
C ARG A 60 -7.31 -28.48 -28.69
N PRO A 61 -8.26 -27.95 -29.47
CA PRO A 61 -9.54 -27.49 -28.93
C PRO A 61 -10.36 -28.70 -28.48
N LEU A 62 -10.95 -28.64 -27.27
CA LEU A 62 -11.98 -29.59 -26.87
C LEU A 62 -13.25 -29.33 -27.70
N ALA A 63 -13.68 -30.34 -28.45
CA ALA A 63 -14.92 -30.32 -29.20
C ALA A 63 -16.12 -30.23 -28.24
N SER A 64 -17.01 -29.29 -28.52
CA SER A 64 -18.37 -29.23 -27.97
C SER A 64 -19.17 -30.44 -28.45
N GLN A 65 -19.86 -31.12 -27.54
CA GLN A 65 -20.93 -32.05 -27.89
C GLN A 65 -22.29 -31.53 -27.40
N PRO A 66 -23.37 -31.79 -28.17
CA PRO A 66 -24.59 -30.99 -28.13
C PRO A 66 -25.62 -31.48 -27.12
N MET A 67 -26.45 -30.55 -26.66
CA MET A 67 -27.68 -30.81 -25.90
C MET A 67 -28.76 -31.50 -26.76
N SER A 68 -29.58 -32.34 -26.12
CA SER A 68 -30.91 -32.73 -26.60
C SER A 68 -31.83 -33.10 -25.42
N PRO A 69 -33.18 -33.08 -25.60
CA PRO A 69 -34.03 -32.19 -24.83
C PRO A 69 -35.02 -32.87 -23.85
N ALA A 70 -35.50 -32.03 -22.92
CA ALA A 70 -36.81 -32.02 -22.25
C ALA A 70 -37.41 -33.33 -21.69
N MET A 71 -37.61 -33.34 -20.36
CA MET A 71 -38.85 -33.85 -19.78
C MET A 71 -39.42 -32.86 -18.76
N SER A 72 -40.60 -32.37 -19.11
CA SER A 72 -41.60 -31.72 -18.26
C SER A 72 -41.86 -32.54 -16.99
N ASN A 73 -41.91 -31.89 -15.83
CA ASN A 73 -42.86 -32.30 -14.81
C ASN A 73 -43.30 -31.16 -13.90
N ARG A 74 -44.60 -31.25 -13.58
CA ARG A 74 -45.49 -30.23 -13.03
C ARG A 74 -45.20 -29.93 -11.56
N LEU A 75 -45.33 -28.66 -11.19
CA LEU A 75 -45.55 -28.21 -9.82
C LEU A 75 -46.92 -28.73 -9.31
N PRO A 76 -47.03 -29.18 -8.06
CA PRO A 76 -48.30 -29.22 -7.35
C PRO A 76 -48.45 -27.97 -6.47
N THR A 77 -49.62 -27.34 -6.60
CA THR A 77 -50.15 -26.27 -5.77
C THR A 77 -50.88 -26.82 -4.53
N LYS A 78 -50.88 -25.99 -3.48
CA LYS A 78 -51.75 -25.98 -2.28
C LYS A 78 -51.53 -27.03 -1.17
N VAL A 79 -51.14 -26.52 0.00
CA VAL A 79 -51.81 -26.80 1.27
C VAL A 79 -51.99 -25.49 2.02
N ASP A 80 -53.24 -25.23 2.43
CA ASP A 80 -53.70 -24.08 3.21
C ASP A 80 -53.50 -24.29 4.72
N ALA A 81 -53.39 -23.14 5.40
CA ALA A 81 -53.98 -22.79 6.69
C ALA A 81 -53.17 -22.86 8.01
N ASN A 82 -53.26 -21.71 8.69
CA ASN A 82 -53.35 -21.45 10.12
C ASN A 82 -52.08 -21.26 10.95
N ILE A 83 -51.60 -20.00 11.04
CA ILE A 83 -51.28 -19.38 12.35
C ILE A 83 -51.77 -17.92 12.36
N LYS A 84 -52.37 -17.56 13.51
CA LYS A 84 -53.17 -16.38 13.85
C LYS A 84 -52.46 -15.04 13.62
N ALA A 85 -53.25 -14.05 13.18
CA ALA A 85 -52.90 -12.64 13.18
C ALA A 85 -52.65 -12.13 14.62
N GLY A 86 -51.42 -11.74 14.89
CA GLY A 86 -51.05 -10.84 15.99
C GLY A 86 -50.64 -9.51 15.39
N THR A 87 -51.25 -8.44 15.85
CA THR A 87 -50.90 -7.05 15.54
C THR A 87 -49.44 -6.80 15.92
N THR A 88 -48.58 -6.51 14.95
CA THR A 88 -47.25 -5.95 15.20
C THR A 88 -47.21 -4.56 14.60
N ASP A 89 -47.06 -3.58 15.49
CA ASP A 89 -46.80 -2.18 15.20
C ASP A 89 -45.63 -2.04 14.22
N ILE A 90 -45.84 -1.21 13.21
CA ILE A 90 -44.80 -0.76 12.29
C ILE A 90 -43.84 0.13 13.10
N ILE A 91 -42.75 -0.45 13.58
CA ILE A 91 -41.65 0.29 14.20
C ILE A 91 -40.85 0.93 13.06
N THR A 92 -41.07 2.23 12.87
CA THR A 92 -40.19 3.12 12.12
C THR A 92 -38.76 3.01 12.65
N PRO A 93 -37.72 2.93 11.80
CA PRO A 93 -36.35 2.86 12.28
C PRO A 93 -35.98 4.14 13.05
N PRO A 94 -35.31 4.04 14.22
CA PRO A 94 -34.91 5.22 14.96
C PRO A 94 -33.83 5.98 14.18
N SER A 95 -34.02 7.29 14.17
CA SER A 95 -33.07 8.30 13.70
C SER A 95 -31.69 8.13 14.33
N SER A 96 -30.69 8.50 13.54
CA SER A 96 -29.23 8.49 13.76
C SER A 96 -28.75 8.47 15.22
N PRO A 97 -27.75 7.64 15.59
CA PRO A 97 -27.20 7.64 16.93
C PRO A 97 -26.56 9.00 17.27
N ARG A 98 -26.99 9.55 18.42
CA ARG A 98 -26.47 10.75 19.07
C ARG A 98 -24.95 10.78 19.12
N ARG A 99 -24.40 11.98 18.87
CA ARG A 99 -23.02 12.38 19.20
C ARG A 99 -22.60 11.85 20.58
N LEU A 100 -21.49 11.12 20.62
CA LEU A 100 -20.65 11.04 21.81
C LEU A 100 -19.88 12.35 21.91
N SER A 101 -20.50 13.39 22.48
CA SER A 101 -19.79 14.56 22.98
C SER A 101 -19.53 14.35 24.46
N ASN A 102 -18.31 13.95 24.81
CA ASN A 102 -17.74 14.17 26.13
C ASN A 102 -16.22 14.27 25.99
N ALA A 103 -15.76 15.47 25.65
CA ALA A 103 -14.44 16.00 26.00
C ALA A 103 -14.61 17.52 26.17
N ALA A 104 -13.92 18.07 27.17
CA ALA A 104 -14.09 19.41 27.71
C ALA A 104 -14.14 20.53 26.65
N GLY A 105 -14.90 21.58 26.97
CA GLY A 105 -15.19 22.72 26.10
C GLY A 105 -13.96 23.28 25.39
N THR A 106 -13.95 23.08 24.07
CA THR A 106 -13.30 23.96 23.11
C THR A 106 -14.40 24.33 22.13
N GLU A 107 -14.70 25.63 22.03
CA GLU A 107 -15.56 26.14 20.97
C GLU A 107 -14.95 25.70 19.63
N GLY A 108 -15.59 24.73 18.98
CA GLY A 108 -15.14 24.26 17.68
C GLY A 108 -15.24 25.41 16.70
N LYS A 109 -14.09 25.94 16.27
CA LYS A 109 -14.03 26.85 15.12
C LYS A 109 -14.70 26.12 13.95
N GLN A 110 -15.89 26.57 13.56
CA GLN A 110 -16.43 26.22 12.24
C GLN A 110 -15.39 26.67 11.23
N ALA A 111 -14.78 25.72 10.53
CA ALA A 111 -13.94 26.07 9.40
C ALA A 111 -14.83 26.79 8.38
N ALA A 112 -14.46 28.01 8.01
CA ALA A 112 -15.17 28.74 6.97
C ALA A 112 -14.88 28.05 5.63
N PRO A 113 -15.87 27.94 4.73
CA PRO A 113 -15.60 27.45 3.38
C PRO A 113 -14.52 28.33 2.73
N PRO A 114 -13.58 27.73 1.98
CA PRO A 114 -12.49 28.49 1.37
C PRO A 114 -13.05 29.59 0.47
N SER A 115 -12.58 30.82 0.69
CA SER A 115 -12.95 32.01 -0.07
C SER A 115 -11.81 32.40 -1.01
N GLY A 116 -12.05 32.36 -2.32
CA GLY A 116 -11.04 32.69 -3.33
C GLY A 116 -11.35 32.10 -4.71
N ALA A 117 -10.59 32.50 -5.73
CA ALA A 117 -10.62 31.85 -7.03
C ALA A 117 -10.06 30.43 -6.91
N GLY A 118 -10.69 29.47 -7.59
CA GLY A 118 -10.29 28.07 -7.55
C GLY A 118 -11.41 27.16 -8.05
N MET A 119 -11.27 25.87 -7.78
CA MET A 119 -12.21 24.85 -8.22
C MET A 119 -12.52 23.86 -7.10
N HIS A 120 -13.78 23.42 -7.01
CA HIS A 120 -14.16 22.27 -6.19
C HIS A 120 -14.18 21.00 -7.06
N LEU A 121 -13.34 20.03 -6.71
CA LEU A 121 -13.44 18.66 -7.20
C LEU A 121 -14.53 17.94 -6.40
N ARG A 122 -15.56 17.44 -7.08
CA ARG A 122 -16.55 16.55 -6.45
C ARG A 122 -15.92 15.19 -6.23
N LEU A 123 -15.93 14.73 -4.98
CA LEU A 123 -15.38 13.44 -4.59
C LEU A 123 -16.42 12.34 -4.84
N PRO A 124 -15.99 11.12 -5.20
CA PRO A 124 -16.90 9.97 -5.25
C PRO A 124 -17.37 9.60 -3.84
N ASP A 125 -18.46 8.81 -3.76
CA ASP A 125 -18.88 8.22 -2.48
C ASP A 125 -17.93 7.08 -2.08
N MET A 126 -16.91 7.43 -1.29
CA MET A 126 -15.89 6.51 -0.80
C MET A 126 -16.34 5.71 0.44
N PHE A 127 -17.49 6.02 1.04
CA PHE A 127 -18.01 5.34 2.24
C PHE A 127 -19.13 4.33 1.92
N ALA A 128 -19.29 3.96 0.65
CA ALA A 128 -20.30 3.00 0.22
C ALA A 128 -19.86 1.53 0.38
N SER A 129 -20.82 0.61 0.25
CA SER A 129 -20.56 -0.84 0.12
C SER A 129 -19.73 -1.40 1.29
N LEU A 130 -18.63 -2.12 1.03
CA LEU A 130 -17.77 -2.72 2.06
C LEU A 130 -17.16 -1.67 3.01
N MET A 131 -17.06 -0.41 2.58
CA MET A 131 -16.55 0.74 3.35
C MET A 131 -17.62 1.40 4.24
N SER A 132 -18.87 0.90 4.23
CA SER A 132 -19.99 1.56 4.93
C SER A 132 -20.11 1.22 6.43
N ILE A 133 -19.57 0.08 6.87
CA ILE A 133 -19.72 -0.37 8.26
C ILE A 133 -18.51 0.08 9.07
N ARG A 134 -18.74 0.98 10.02
CA ARG A 134 -17.71 1.48 10.94
C ARG A 134 -17.53 0.52 12.12
N PRO A 135 -16.33 -0.05 12.35
CA PRO A 135 -16.06 -0.79 13.58
C PRO A 135 -15.96 0.18 14.77
N PRO A 136 -16.03 -0.30 16.02
CA PRO A 136 -15.67 0.52 17.18
C PRO A 136 -14.19 0.92 17.10
N ILE A 137 -13.83 2.09 17.62
CA ILE A 137 -12.42 2.47 17.78
C ILE A 137 -11.78 1.63 18.90
N ASN A 138 -10.52 1.22 18.74
CA ASN A 138 -9.80 0.49 19.79
C ASN A 138 -9.78 1.30 21.12
N PRO A 139 -10.14 0.69 22.26
CA PRO A 139 -10.23 1.39 23.54
C PRO A 139 -8.89 1.89 24.09
N ASN A 140 -7.76 1.37 23.58
CA ASN A 140 -6.42 1.76 24.00
C ASN A 140 -5.88 2.99 23.27
N TYR A 141 -6.65 3.58 22.34
CA TYR A 141 -6.22 4.70 21.49
C TYR A 141 -5.49 5.81 22.28
N GLN A 142 -6.13 6.42 23.28
CA GLN A 142 -5.55 7.56 24.00
C GLN A 142 -4.26 7.19 24.75
N LYS A 143 -4.25 6.02 25.39
CA LYS A 143 -3.08 5.54 26.14
C LYS A 143 -1.90 5.27 25.20
N VAL A 144 -2.13 4.51 24.13
CA VAL A 144 -1.06 4.12 23.20
C VAL A 144 -0.53 5.34 22.46
N LYS A 145 -1.38 6.32 22.10
CA LYS A 145 -0.95 7.55 21.42
C LYS A 145 0.13 8.28 22.21
N ALA A 146 -0.13 8.55 23.49
CA ALA A 146 0.81 9.25 24.34
C ALA A 146 2.16 8.52 24.45
N GLU A 147 2.12 7.22 24.72
CA GLU A 147 3.35 6.43 24.89
C GLU A 147 4.13 6.24 23.58
N ALA A 148 3.44 6.13 22.44
CA ALA A 148 4.04 5.98 21.12
C ALA A 148 4.72 7.28 20.66
N GLU A 149 4.03 8.41 20.77
CA GLU A 149 4.57 9.71 20.39
C GLU A 149 5.79 10.10 21.24
N GLU A 150 5.76 9.81 22.54
CA GLU A 150 6.89 10.06 23.43
C GLU A 150 8.12 9.23 23.03
N TRP A 151 7.93 7.93 22.78
CA TRP A 151 9.01 7.04 22.39
C TRP A 151 9.58 7.40 21.02
N THR A 152 8.72 7.69 20.03
CA THR A 152 9.15 8.08 18.68
C THR A 152 9.93 9.39 18.72
N THR A 153 9.45 10.39 19.46
CA THR A 153 10.13 11.68 19.63
C THR A 153 11.54 11.50 20.20
N ARG A 154 11.68 10.70 21.26
CA ARG A 154 12.98 10.42 21.88
C ARG A 154 13.89 9.57 20.98
N THR A 155 13.34 8.54 20.34
CA THR A 155 14.11 7.56 19.56
C THR A 155 14.66 8.19 18.29
N LEU A 156 13.81 8.88 17.52
CA LEU A 156 14.19 9.52 16.26
C LEU A 156 14.79 10.93 16.45
N ASN A 157 14.94 11.37 17.71
CA ASN A 157 15.44 12.69 18.07
C ASN A 157 14.71 13.82 17.32
N LEU A 158 13.38 13.75 17.32
CA LEU A 158 12.55 14.72 16.58
C LEU A 158 12.65 16.11 17.22
N THR A 159 12.79 17.13 16.37
CA THR A 159 12.60 18.52 16.80
C THR A 159 11.16 18.75 17.29
N PRO A 160 10.88 19.79 18.09
CA PRO A 160 9.52 20.10 18.53
C PRO A 160 8.52 20.22 17.37
N LEU A 161 8.95 20.77 16.24
CA LEU A 161 8.11 20.90 15.04
C LEU A 161 7.82 19.54 14.40
N GLN A 162 8.83 18.69 14.24
CA GLN A 162 8.65 17.33 13.72
C GLN A 162 7.77 16.49 14.65
N ALA A 163 7.94 16.59 15.97
CA ALA A 163 7.11 15.90 16.95
C ALA A 163 5.64 16.37 16.86
N LEU A 164 5.39 17.68 16.69
CA LEU A 164 4.04 18.22 16.49
C LEU A 164 3.42 17.71 15.19
N ARG A 165 4.17 17.71 14.08
CA ARG A 165 3.72 17.16 12.79
C ARG A 165 3.38 15.68 12.90
N ASN A 166 4.22 14.91 13.57
CA ASN A 166 3.99 13.48 13.83
C ASN A 166 2.73 13.25 14.67
N SER A 167 2.53 14.04 15.74
CA SER A 167 1.32 13.94 16.59
C SER A 167 0.03 14.27 15.82
N LYS A 168 0.09 15.26 14.93
CA LYS A 168 -1.01 15.63 14.01
C LYS A 168 -1.26 14.58 12.92
N ALA A 169 -0.25 13.81 12.52
CA ALA A 169 -0.46 12.69 11.61
C ALA A 169 -1.36 11.63 12.25
N ASP A 170 -1.27 11.45 13.57
CA ASP A 170 -2.17 10.64 14.39
C ASP A 170 -2.31 9.18 13.92
N PHE A 171 -1.17 8.49 13.78
CA PHE A 171 -1.14 7.09 13.36
C PHE A 171 -1.81 6.14 14.36
N THR A 172 -1.94 6.55 15.62
CA THR A 172 -2.70 5.78 16.60
C THR A 172 -4.19 5.78 16.29
N PHE A 173 -4.74 6.91 15.81
CA PHE A 173 -6.11 6.96 15.31
C PHE A 173 -6.30 6.02 14.12
N LEU A 174 -5.38 6.03 13.14
CA LEU A 174 -5.38 5.11 11.99
C LEU A 174 -5.47 3.64 12.42
N VAL A 175 -4.50 3.20 13.22
CA VAL A 175 -4.39 1.79 13.66
C VAL A 175 -5.59 1.37 14.51
N SER A 176 -6.19 2.29 15.27
CA SER A 176 -7.34 1.99 16.12
C SER A 176 -8.58 1.55 15.33
N TRP A 177 -8.68 1.90 14.05
CA TRP A 177 -9.71 1.40 13.13
C TRP A 177 -9.38 0.02 12.55
N TRP A 178 -8.09 -0.30 12.39
CA TRP A 178 -7.64 -1.55 11.78
C TRP A 178 -7.76 -2.75 12.72
N ALA A 179 -7.53 -2.53 14.01
CA ALA A 179 -7.47 -3.58 15.03
C ALA A 179 -8.31 -3.21 16.28
N PRO A 180 -9.63 -3.11 16.16
CA PRO A 180 -10.53 -2.65 17.23
C PRO A 180 -10.55 -3.55 18.47
N SER A 181 -10.26 -4.85 18.33
CA SER A 181 -10.24 -5.82 19.43
C SER A 181 -8.84 -6.15 19.97
N ALA A 182 -7.79 -5.60 19.37
CA ALA A 182 -6.42 -5.88 19.79
C ALA A 182 -6.09 -5.27 21.15
N ASP A 183 -5.22 -5.95 21.90
CA ASP A 183 -4.69 -5.45 23.17
C ASP A 183 -3.72 -4.27 22.97
N ALA A 184 -3.38 -3.59 24.07
CA ALA A 184 -2.55 -2.39 24.04
C ALA A 184 -1.15 -2.63 23.47
N GLU A 185 -0.55 -3.80 23.68
CA GLU A 185 0.81 -4.12 23.18
C GLU A 185 0.76 -4.33 21.66
N ALA A 186 -0.23 -5.06 21.17
CA ALA A 186 -0.42 -5.26 19.75
C ALA A 186 -0.67 -3.94 19.00
N VAL A 187 -1.58 -3.11 19.51
CA VAL A 187 -1.85 -1.78 18.94
C VAL A 187 -0.59 -0.93 18.99
N ARG A 188 0.15 -0.95 20.10
CA ARG A 188 1.41 -0.20 20.22
C ARG A 188 2.44 -0.63 19.18
N THR A 189 2.59 -1.92 18.94
CA THR A 189 3.49 -2.44 17.90
C THR A 189 3.07 -2.02 16.50
N MET A 190 1.76 -2.02 16.19
CA MET A 190 1.27 -1.50 14.91
C MET A 190 1.51 0.00 14.73
N VAL A 191 1.35 0.79 15.80
CA VAL A 191 1.58 2.25 15.78
C VAL A 191 3.05 2.58 15.64
N ASP A 192 3.93 1.89 16.37
CA ASP A 192 5.38 2.06 16.23
C ASP A 192 5.85 1.67 14.82
N TRP A 193 5.16 0.73 14.14
CA TRP A 193 5.42 0.41 12.74
C TRP A 193 5.10 1.60 11.83
N GLN A 194 3.96 2.29 12.05
CA GLN A 194 3.62 3.50 11.27
C GLN A 194 4.63 4.63 11.54
N HIS A 195 5.01 4.83 12.81
CA HIS A 195 6.03 5.79 13.20
C HIS A 195 7.43 5.47 12.65
N TRP A 196 7.68 4.24 12.22
CA TRP A 196 8.88 3.89 11.46
C TRP A 196 8.66 4.10 9.96
N ALA A 197 7.58 3.55 9.40
CA ALA A 197 7.35 3.47 7.96
C ALA A 197 7.33 4.86 7.31
N PHE A 198 6.64 5.83 7.92
CA PHE A 198 6.55 7.18 7.36
C PHE A 198 7.90 7.91 7.34
N PRO A 199 8.66 8.03 8.45
CA PRO A 199 10.01 8.62 8.40
C PRO A 199 10.96 7.87 7.46
N TRP A 200 10.84 6.55 7.35
CA TRP A 200 11.64 5.76 6.42
C TRP A 200 11.32 6.12 4.97
N ASP A 201 10.04 6.15 4.60
CA ASP A 201 9.50 6.49 3.27
C ASP A 201 9.81 7.95 2.88
N ASP A 202 9.69 8.89 3.82
CA ASP A 202 9.98 10.32 3.62
C ASP A 202 11.45 10.52 3.14
N GLN A 203 12.40 9.63 3.47
CA GLN A 203 13.77 9.70 2.95
C GLN A 203 13.84 9.53 1.42
N PHE A 204 12.97 8.70 0.86
CA PHE A 204 12.86 8.39 -0.57
C PHE A 204 11.92 9.36 -1.31
N ASP A 205 10.95 9.93 -0.60
CA ASP A 205 9.93 10.79 -1.21
C ASP A 205 10.30 12.27 -1.24
N GLU A 206 10.75 12.78 -0.10
CA GLU A 206 11.03 14.19 0.13
C GLU A 206 12.49 14.43 0.58
N GLY A 207 13.19 13.37 0.94
CA GLY A 207 14.51 13.42 1.56
C GLY A 207 15.69 13.23 0.63
N HIS A 208 16.84 12.91 1.25
CA HIS A 208 18.13 12.82 0.59
C HIS A 208 18.27 11.63 -0.39
N LEU A 209 17.44 10.60 -0.25
CA LEU A 209 17.46 9.43 -1.14
C LEU A 209 16.61 9.63 -2.39
N LYS A 210 15.81 10.70 -2.45
CA LYS A 210 14.86 10.97 -3.54
C LYS A 210 15.45 10.81 -4.94
N LEU A 211 16.68 11.27 -5.14
CA LEU A 211 17.38 11.21 -6.43
C LEU A 211 18.69 10.40 -6.36
N ASP A 212 18.95 9.72 -5.24
CA ASP A 212 20.16 8.93 -4.99
C ASP A 212 19.84 7.43 -5.05
N LEU A 213 19.79 6.87 -6.26
CA LEU A 213 19.48 5.46 -6.47
C LEU A 213 20.49 4.52 -5.77
N PRO A 214 21.83 4.75 -5.83
CA PRO A 214 22.78 3.96 -5.05
C PRO A 214 22.54 3.99 -3.53
N GLY A 215 22.30 5.18 -2.95
CA GLY A 215 21.98 5.33 -1.53
C GLY A 215 20.68 4.62 -1.15
N ALA A 216 19.64 4.81 -1.96
CA ALA A 216 18.35 4.15 -1.78
C ALA A 216 18.48 2.61 -1.80
N ALA A 217 19.29 2.07 -2.72
CA ALA A 217 19.55 0.64 -2.79
C ALA A 217 20.29 0.12 -1.55
N ALA A 218 21.29 0.86 -1.07
CA ALA A 218 22.01 0.51 0.16
C ALA A 218 21.09 0.49 1.38
N GLU A 219 20.21 1.47 1.52
CA GLU A 219 19.25 1.55 2.62
C GLU A 219 18.25 0.37 2.60
N VAL A 220 17.72 0.02 1.43
CA VAL A 220 16.84 -1.16 1.28
C VAL A 220 17.56 -2.46 1.68
N VAL A 221 18.85 -2.61 1.33
CA VAL A 221 19.67 -3.76 1.75
C VAL A 221 19.85 -3.78 3.26
N ASN A 222 20.22 -2.65 3.87
CA ASN A 222 20.41 -2.54 5.32
C ASN A 222 19.13 -2.91 6.08
N MET A 223 17.99 -2.33 5.68
CA MET A 223 16.70 -2.60 6.29
C MET A 223 16.26 -4.04 6.14
N THR A 224 16.52 -4.64 4.97
CA THR A 224 16.21 -6.04 4.73
C THR A 224 17.05 -6.97 5.63
N ALA A 225 18.30 -6.61 5.92
CA ALA A 225 19.17 -7.38 6.79
C ALA A 225 18.67 -7.41 8.25
N LEU A 226 18.00 -6.36 8.73
CA LEU A 226 17.44 -6.29 10.09
C LEU A 226 16.29 -7.29 10.34
N LEU A 227 15.71 -7.85 9.27
CA LEU A 227 14.74 -8.94 9.36
C LEU A 227 15.39 -10.30 9.65
N ASP A 228 16.72 -10.43 9.56
CA ASP A 228 17.43 -11.64 9.96
C ASP A 228 17.50 -11.72 11.49
N ASP A 229 17.09 -12.86 12.05
CA ASP A 229 17.05 -13.05 13.50
C ASP A 229 18.47 -13.17 14.11
N SER A 230 19.49 -13.39 13.27
CA SER A 230 20.90 -13.38 13.65
C SER A 230 21.56 -12.00 13.53
N HIS A 231 20.85 -11.00 13.02
CA HIS A 231 21.39 -9.64 12.92
C HIS A 231 21.71 -9.09 14.33
N PRO A 232 22.88 -8.44 14.53
CA PRO A 232 23.22 -7.83 15.81
C PRO A 232 22.16 -6.83 16.28
N ALA A 233 21.89 -6.81 17.59
CA ALA A 233 20.99 -5.84 18.19
C ALA A 233 21.61 -4.43 18.11
N LEU A 234 20.87 -3.51 17.50
CA LEU A 234 21.22 -2.09 17.43
C LEU A 234 20.98 -1.43 18.79
N SER A 235 21.81 -0.46 19.16
CA SER A 235 21.68 0.31 20.40
C SER A 235 21.80 1.79 20.11
N LEU A 236 20.80 2.58 20.54
CA LEU A 236 20.87 4.03 20.46
C LEU A 236 22.12 4.55 21.20
N GLY A 237 22.85 5.48 20.58
CA GLY A 237 24.08 6.05 21.12
C GLY A 237 25.37 5.34 20.71
N GLN A 238 25.30 4.16 20.07
CA GLN A 238 26.48 3.59 19.40
C GLN A 238 26.81 4.39 18.13
N PRO A 239 28.08 4.75 17.89
CA PRO A 239 28.47 5.49 16.69
C PRO A 239 28.00 4.80 15.41
N GLY A 240 27.33 5.55 14.53
CA GLY A 240 26.83 5.03 13.25
C GLY A 240 25.49 4.28 13.31
N THR A 241 24.85 4.17 14.48
CA THR A 241 23.49 3.61 14.54
C THR A 241 22.48 4.61 14.01
N ASP A 242 21.75 4.21 12.98
CA ASP A 242 20.61 4.97 12.47
C ASP A 242 19.37 4.74 13.37
N PRO A 243 18.75 5.81 13.92
CA PRO A 243 17.53 5.71 14.70
C PRO A 243 16.33 5.05 13.99
N ILE A 244 16.18 5.24 12.68
CA ILE A 244 15.10 4.65 11.88
C ILE A 244 15.29 3.13 11.80
N GLN A 245 16.52 2.69 11.52
CA GLN A 245 16.90 1.28 11.51
C GLN A 245 16.72 0.63 12.91
N TYR A 246 17.13 1.33 13.97
CA TYR A 246 16.89 0.89 15.35
C TYR A 246 15.40 0.71 15.63
N ALA A 247 14.57 1.71 15.32
CA ALA A 247 13.14 1.67 15.56
C ALA A 247 12.48 0.49 14.84
N PHE A 248 12.88 0.24 13.59
CA PHE A 248 12.43 -0.91 12.83
C PHE A 248 12.82 -2.24 13.46
N GLN A 249 14.06 -2.40 13.91
CA GLN A 249 14.51 -3.64 14.52
C GLN A 249 13.74 -3.94 15.82
N GLN A 250 13.47 -2.92 16.65
CA GLN A 250 12.63 -3.07 17.84
C GLN A 250 11.21 -3.51 17.47
N ASN A 251 10.65 -2.94 16.40
CA ASN A 251 9.34 -3.33 15.90
C ASN A 251 9.31 -4.80 15.42
N TRP A 252 10.31 -5.21 14.63
CA TRP A 252 10.45 -6.59 14.18
C TRP A 252 10.55 -7.59 15.35
N TYR A 253 11.29 -7.24 16.41
CA TYR A 253 11.39 -8.07 17.60
C TYR A 253 10.05 -8.29 18.32
N ARG A 254 9.17 -7.28 18.35
CA ARG A 254 7.82 -7.44 18.90
C ARG A 254 6.96 -8.29 17.97
N ILE A 255 6.96 -8.01 16.67
CA ILE A 255 6.21 -8.80 15.67
C ILE A 255 6.57 -10.28 15.77
N ARG A 256 7.87 -10.63 15.75
CA ARG A 256 8.31 -12.03 15.75
C ARG A 256 7.99 -12.78 17.06
N SER A 257 7.79 -12.06 18.16
CA SER A 257 7.51 -12.64 19.48
C SER A 257 6.12 -13.28 19.57
N ARG A 258 5.16 -12.78 18.79
CA ARG A 258 3.76 -13.25 18.76
C ARG A 258 3.39 -13.90 17.42
N ALA A 259 3.98 -13.48 16.31
CA ALA A 259 3.67 -14.01 14.99
C ALA A 259 4.22 -15.44 14.83
N GLY A 260 3.37 -16.38 14.41
CA GLY A 260 3.78 -17.74 14.03
C GLY A 260 4.68 -17.77 12.78
N PRO A 261 5.34 -18.91 12.48
CA PRO A 261 6.31 -19.02 11.38
C PRO A 261 5.77 -18.60 10.00
N ALA A 262 4.51 -18.95 9.70
CA ALA A 262 3.86 -18.61 8.43
C ALA A 262 3.67 -17.08 8.27
N LEU A 263 3.17 -16.42 9.32
CA LEU A 263 2.98 -14.97 9.32
C LEU A 263 4.34 -14.24 9.25
N ARG A 264 5.35 -14.71 10.00
CA ARG A 264 6.71 -14.15 9.91
C ARG A 264 7.27 -14.23 8.49
N HIS A 265 7.09 -15.36 7.80
CA HIS A 265 7.53 -15.52 6.42
C HIS A 265 6.79 -14.54 5.49
N ARG A 266 5.46 -14.47 5.57
CA ARG A 266 4.64 -13.54 4.76
C ARG A 266 5.02 -12.08 5.00
N TYR A 267 5.16 -11.68 6.26
CA TYR A 267 5.56 -10.33 6.63
C TYR A 267 6.91 -9.95 6.01
N LYS A 268 7.94 -10.80 6.16
CA LYS A 268 9.25 -10.57 5.55
C LYS A 268 9.15 -10.45 4.02
N MET A 269 8.35 -11.29 3.37
CA MET A 269 8.15 -11.24 1.92
C MET A 269 7.46 -9.94 1.47
N TYR A 270 6.34 -9.57 2.07
CA TYR A 270 5.60 -8.36 1.69
C TYR A 270 6.37 -7.08 2.00
N LEU A 271 7.11 -7.05 3.11
CA LEU A 271 7.91 -5.89 3.44
C LEU A 271 9.09 -5.70 2.46
N LYS A 272 9.76 -6.79 2.07
CA LYS A 272 10.78 -6.74 1.00
C LYS A 272 10.20 -6.24 -0.32
N HIS A 273 9.01 -6.72 -0.71
CA HIS A 273 8.34 -6.23 -1.92
C HIS A 273 8.01 -4.74 -1.84
N TYR A 274 7.53 -4.25 -0.70
CA TYR A 274 7.31 -2.83 -0.47
C TYR A 274 8.61 -2.02 -0.62
N MET A 275 9.67 -2.43 0.08
CA MET A 275 10.96 -1.75 0.02
C MET A 275 11.57 -1.73 -1.39
N LEU A 276 11.44 -2.83 -2.14
CA LEU A 276 11.84 -2.89 -3.55
C LEU A 276 10.97 -2.02 -4.46
N GLY A 277 9.68 -1.90 -4.14
CA GLY A 277 8.76 -0.97 -4.82
C GLY A 277 9.22 0.48 -4.66
N VAL A 278 9.52 0.89 -3.43
CA VAL A 278 10.04 2.23 -3.11
C VAL A 278 11.40 2.49 -3.79
N LEU A 279 12.29 1.49 -3.85
CA LEU A 279 13.51 1.61 -4.65
C LEU A 279 13.22 1.82 -6.14
N GLY A 280 12.23 1.10 -6.67
CA GLY A 280 11.75 1.26 -8.05
C GLY A 280 11.19 2.66 -8.33
N GLN A 281 10.59 3.31 -7.32
CA GLN A 281 10.12 4.70 -7.40
C GLN A 281 11.28 5.66 -7.64
N VAL A 282 12.36 5.56 -6.85
CA VAL A 282 13.57 6.38 -7.03
C VAL A 282 14.13 6.20 -8.44
N GLY A 283 14.23 4.96 -8.92
CA GLY A 283 14.70 4.68 -10.29
C GLY A 283 13.78 5.21 -11.39
N SER A 284 12.50 5.40 -11.09
CA SER A 284 11.47 5.86 -12.05
C SER A 284 11.26 7.36 -12.05
N ARG A 285 11.83 8.14 -11.10
CA ARG A 285 11.66 9.60 -11.03
C ARG A 285 12.19 10.37 -12.25
N SER A 286 13.06 9.76 -13.05
CA SER A 286 13.54 10.33 -14.32
C SER A 286 12.59 10.11 -15.50
N ARG A 287 11.54 9.29 -15.33
CA ARG A 287 10.55 9.00 -16.38
C ARG A 287 9.51 10.12 -16.42
N ASP A 288 9.13 10.52 -17.63
CA ASP A 288 8.00 11.43 -17.83
C ASP A 288 6.70 10.70 -17.41
N PRO A 289 5.94 11.21 -16.42
CA PRO A 289 4.66 10.61 -16.01
C PRO A 289 3.66 10.48 -17.16
N ARG A 290 3.77 11.32 -18.20
CA ARG A 290 2.93 11.27 -19.41
C ARG A 290 3.14 9.98 -20.22
N SER A 291 4.24 9.28 -19.99
CA SER A 291 4.55 8.00 -20.66
C SER A 291 3.92 6.78 -19.98
N LEU A 292 3.38 6.93 -18.75
CA LEU A 292 2.80 5.83 -18.00
C LEU A 292 1.35 5.59 -18.39
N SER A 293 0.98 4.33 -18.65
CA SER A 293 -0.41 3.91 -18.70
C SER A 293 -1.01 3.81 -17.29
N VAL A 294 -2.34 3.83 -17.21
CA VAL A 294 -3.08 3.61 -15.96
C VAL A 294 -2.72 2.28 -15.30
N ASP A 295 -2.60 1.21 -16.08
CA ASP A 295 -2.32 -0.13 -15.54
C ASP A 295 -0.88 -0.23 -15.02
N GLU A 296 0.09 0.37 -15.71
CA GLU A 296 1.48 0.46 -15.24
C GLU A 296 1.56 1.27 -13.94
N TYR A 297 0.87 2.40 -13.86
CA TYR A 297 0.82 3.21 -12.65
C TYR A 297 0.19 2.44 -11.48
N LEU A 298 -0.94 1.76 -11.68
CA LEU A 298 -1.58 0.96 -10.63
C LEU A 298 -0.67 -0.18 -10.17
N ALA A 299 -0.01 -0.89 -11.09
CA ALA A 299 0.93 -1.95 -10.75
C ALA A 299 2.12 -1.42 -9.92
N PHE A 300 2.65 -0.26 -10.30
CA PHE A 300 3.69 0.44 -9.56
C PHE A 300 3.22 0.87 -8.16
N ARG A 301 2.08 1.59 -8.08
CA ARG A 301 1.54 2.14 -6.84
C ARG A 301 1.15 1.08 -5.82
N ARG A 302 0.67 -0.09 -6.27
CA ARG A 302 0.43 -1.26 -5.40
C ARG A 302 1.70 -1.75 -4.68
N GLY A 303 2.86 -1.57 -5.31
CA GLY A 303 4.16 -1.89 -4.71
C GLY A 303 4.64 -0.83 -3.72
N THR A 304 4.27 0.43 -3.90
CA THR A 304 4.77 1.56 -3.10
C THR A 304 3.83 2.01 -1.98
N ILE A 305 2.53 1.66 -2.01
CA ILE A 305 1.55 2.10 -1.01
C ILE A 305 1.68 1.42 0.36
N GLY A 306 2.51 0.37 0.50
CA GLY A 306 2.83 -0.23 1.81
C GLY A 306 1.71 -1.02 2.50
N VAL A 307 0.59 -1.29 1.84
CA VAL A 307 -0.60 -1.92 2.47
C VAL A 307 -0.42 -3.40 2.79
N MET A 308 0.29 -4.17 1.96
CA MET A 308 0.45 -5.61 2.16
C MET A 308 1.13 -5.97 3.51
N PRO A 309 2.22 -5.29 3.92
CA PRO A 309 2.73 -5.39 5.30
C PRO A 309 1.69 -5.08 6.38
N CYS A 310 0.86 -4.06 6.20
CA CYS A 310 -0.20 -3.69 7.15
C CYS A 310 -1.25 -4.79 7.31
N LEU A 311 -1.57 -5.54 6.26
CA LEU A 311 -2.47 -6.71 6.38
C LEU A 311 -1.89 -7.79 7.30
N CYS A 312 -0.57 -8.01 7.25
CA CYS A 312 0.10 -8.91 8.20
C CYS A 312 0.12 -8.37 9.64
N LEU A 313 0.16 -7.05 9.81
CA LEU A 313 0.04 -6.44 11.14
C LEU A 313 -1.35 -6.66 11.75
N VAL A 314 -2.41 -6.67 10.93
CA VAL A 314 -3.75 -7.03 11.40
C VAL A 314 -3.81 -8.50 11.81
N GLU A 315 -3.21 -9.42 11.04
CA GLU A 315 -3.11 -10.82 11.46
C GLU A 315 -2.39 -10.96 12.80
N TYR A 316 -1.26 -10.25 12.97
CA TYR A 316 -0.50 -10.21 14.22
C TYR A 316 -1.35 -9.73 15.40
N ALA A 317 -2.03 -8.59 15.24
CA ALA A 317 -2.73 -7.92 16.32
C ALA A 317 -3.99 -8.66 16.75
N GLU A 318 -4.73 -9.21 15.79
CA GLU A 318 -5.96 -9.95 16.05
C GLU A 318 -5.71 -11.44 16.34
N GLY A 319 -4.46 -11.90 16.25
CA GLY A 319 -4.11 -13.31 16.46
C GLY A 319 -4.79 -14.22 15.44
N ILE A 320 -4.79 -13.81 14.16
CA ILE A 320 -5.38 -14.57 13.06
C ILE A 320 -4.34 -15.56 12.52
N GLU A 321 -4.74 -16.81 12.38
CA GLU A 321 -3.85 -17.88 11.90
C GLU A 321 -4.37 -18.50 10.59
N LEU A 322 -3.86 -17.99 9.46
CA LEU A 322 -4.16 -18.56 8.15
C LEU A 322 -3.01 -19.42 7.58
N PRO A 323 -3.28 -20.68 7.19
CA PRO A 323 -2.37 -21.48 6.38
C PRO A 323 -2.09 -20.81 5.04
N GLN A 324 -0.88 -21.02 4.51
CA GLN A 324 -0.44 -20.37 3.28
C GLN A 324 -1.32 -20.70 2.07
N TYR A 325 -1.84 -21.93 1.96
CA TYR A 325 -2.72 -22.32 0.84
C TYR A 325 -4.06 -21.56 0.83
N VAL A 326 -4.51 -21.05 1.97
CA VAL A 326 -5.72 -20.22 2.10
C VAL A 326 -5.42 -18.80 1.66
N VAL A 327 -4.32 -18.23 2.18
CA VAL A 327 -3.85 -16.90 1.76
C VAL A 327 -3.56 -16.87 0.26
N ASP A 328 -3.07 -17.98 -0.29
CA ASP A 328 -2.79 -18.11 -1.72
C ASP A 328 -4.01 -18.38 -2.59
N HIS A 329 -5.18 -18.61 -1.98
CA HIS A 329 -6.41 -18.84 -2.74
C HIS A 329 -6.77 -17.60 -3.57
N PRO A 330 -7.15 -17.75 -4.86
CA PRO A 330 -7.43 -16.61 -5.74
C PRO A 330 -8.44 -15.60 -5.17
N SER A 331 -9.50 -16.08 -4.51
CA SER A 331 -10.50 -15.20 -3.88
C SER A 331 -9.93 -14.38 -2.72
N VAL A 332 -9.06 -14.96 -1.89
CA VAL A 332 -8.42 -14.24 -0.78
C VAL A 332 -7.45 -13.20 -1.33
N LYS A 333 -6.65 -13.55 -2.35
CA LYS A 333 -5.78 -12.57 -3.04
C LYS A 333 -6.56 -11.45 -3.70
N ALA A 334 -7.70 -11.75 -4.31
CA ALA A 334 -8.57 -10.73 -4.91
C ALA A 334 -9.09 -9.75 -3.84
N CYS A 335 -9.50 -10.24 -2.67
CA CYS A 335 -9.89 -9.38 -1.54
C CYS A 335 -8.72 -8.53 -1.01
N GLN A 336 -7.53 -9.12 -0.84
CA GLN A 336 -6.32 -8.37 -0.47
C GLN A 336 -6.03 -7.25 -1.47
N GLN A 337 -6.05 -7.58 -2.76
CA GLN A 337 -5.80 -6.61 -3.83
C GLN A 337 -6.84 -5.50 -3.84
N VAL A 338 -8.11 -5.81 -3.59
CA VAL A 338 -9.16 -4.78 -3.45
C VAL A 338 -8.87 -3.86 -2.28
N ALA A 339 -8.45 -4.38 -1.12
CA ALA A 339 -8.10 -3.54 0.02
C ALA A 339 -6.91 -2.60 -0.30
N VAL A 340 -5.87 -3.12 -0.96
CA VAL A 340 -4.74 -2.32 -1.46
C VAL A 340 -5.22 -1.24 -2.43
N ASP A 341 -6.06 -1.62 -3.39
CA ASP A 341 -6.57 -0.72 -4.42
C ASP A 341 -7.47 0.38 -3.85
N LEU A 342 -8.27 0.09 -2.82
CA LEU A 342 -9.08 1.14 -2.19
C LEU A 342 -8.19 2.14 -1.45
N VAL A 343 -7.22 1.68 -0.66
CA VAL A 343 -6.29 2.58 0.03
C VAL A 343 -5.53 3.47 -0.95
N LEU A 344 -5.01 2.92 -2.05
CA LEU A 344 -4.24 3.72 -3.01
C LEU A 344 -5.11 4.74 -3.76
N LEU A 345 -6.35 4.37 -4.15
CA LEU A 345 -7.24 5.28 -4.87
C LEU A 345 -7.71 6.42 -3.97
N ASP A 346 -8.11 6.09 -2.75
CA ASP A 346 -8.55 7.07 -1.76
C ASP A 346 -7.40 8.01 -1.39
N ASN A 347 -6.17 7.47 -1.26
CA ASN A 347 -4.97 8.24 -1.03
C ASN A 347 -4.71 9.23 -2.17
N ASP A 348 -4.62 8.78 -3.42
CA ASP A 348 -4.34 9.66 -4.57
C ASP A 348 -5.42 10.75 -4.75
N ILE A 349 -6.69 10.47 -4.43
CA ILE A 349 -7.76 11.49 -4.45
C ILE A 349 -7.54 12.54 -3.36
N LEU A 350 -7.30 12.10 -2.12
CA LEU A 350 -7.27 12.99 -0.95
C LEU A 350 -5.93 13.69 -0.77
N SER A 351 -4.83 13.11 -1.26
CA SER A 351 -3.50 13.73 -1.29
C SER A 351 -3.33 14.71 -2.44
N TYR A 352 -4.21 14.71 -3.46
CA TYR A 352 -3.98 15.43 -4.71
C TYR A 352 -3.59 16.90 -4.52
N ARG A 353 -4.23 17.59 -3.58
CA ARG A 353 -3.88 18.99 -3.29
C ARG A 353 -2.49 19.13 -2.66
N LYS A 354 -2.09 18.23 -1.77
CA LYS A 354 -0.71 18.16 -1.23
C LYS A 354 0.27 17.93 -2.38
N ASP A 355 -0.03 16.96 -3.24
CA ASP A 355 0.84 16.58 -4.36
C ASP A 355 1.04 17.75 -5.34
N LEU A 356 -0.01 18.54 -5.61
CA LEU A 356 0.09 19.78 -6.40
C LEU A 356 0.99 20.84 -5.73
N ILE A 357 0.91 21.01 -4.40
CA ILE A 357 1.74 21.96 -3.65
C ILE A 357 3.22 21.57 -3.74
N GLU A 358 3.50 20.27 -3.70
CA GLU A 358 4.85 19.71 -3.72
C GLU A 358 5.41 19.48 -5.13
N GLY A 359 4.58 19.69 -6.16
CA GLY A 359 4.94 19.43 -7.54
C GLY A 359 5.14 17.94 -7.86
N GLU A 360 4.49 17.04 -7.09
CA GLU A 360 4.52 15.61 -7.36
C GLU A 360 3.55 15.27 -8.50
N GLU A 361 4.10 14.84 -9.63
CA GLU A 361 3.32 14.54 -10.83
C GLU A 361 2.80 13.08 -10.82
N LEU A 362 3.41 12.17 -10.04
CA LEU A 362 3.03 10.75 -9.97
C LEU A 362 1.78 10.49 -9.11
N ASN A 363 0.64 10.98 -9.58
CA ASN A 363 -0.68 10.78 -9.00
C ASN A 363 -1.66 10.26 -10.09
N LEU A 364 -2.52 9.30 -9.77
CA LEU A 364 -3.44 8.70 -10.77
C LEU A 364 -4.33 9.72 -11.47
N ILE A 365 -4.72 10.83 -10.83
CA ILE A 365 -5.47 11.92 -11.47
C ILE A 365 -4.65 12.47 -12.65
N ASN A 366 -3.37 12.75 -12.45
CA ASN A 366 -2.50 13.24 -13.53
C ASN A 366 -2.30 12.17 -14.61
N ILE A 367 -2.08 10.91 -14.23
CA ILE A 367 -1.93 9.81 -15.20
C ILE A 367 -3.18 9.66 -16.08
N LEU A 368 -4.38 9.77 -15.50
CA LEU A 368 -5.64 9.72 -16.23
C LEU A 368 -5.80 10.92 -17.19
N ARG A 369 -5.42 12.12 -16.74
CA ARG A 369 -5.43 13.32 -17.59
C ARG A 369 -4.48 13.19 -18.77
N PHE A 370 -3.25 12.73 -18.54
CA PHE A 370 -2.25 12.60 -19.60
C PHE A 370 -2.56 11.46 -20.57
N SER A 371 -2.92 10.28 -20.06
CA SER A 371 -3.12 9.08 -20.88
C SER A 371 -4.47 9.04 -21.60
N LYS A 372 -5.52 9.62 -21.03
CA LYS A 372 -6.88 9.60 -21.58
C LYS A 372 -7.41 10.98 -21.99
N GLY A 373 -6.65 12.05 -21.79
CA GLY A 373 -7.07 13.41 -22.15
C GLY A 373 -8.23 13.95 -21.30
N LEU A 374 -8.44 13.41 -20.11
CA LEU A 374 -9.53 13.81 -19.22
C LEU A 374 -9.25 15.19 -18.59
N THR A 375 -10.31 15.91 -18.25
CA THR A 375 -10.23 17.02 -17.29
C THR A 375 -9.98 16.50 -15.87
N LEU A 376 -9.66 17.39 -14.93
CA LEU A 376 -9.51 17.01 -13.52
C LEU A 376 -10.75 16.33 -12.95
N GLN A 377 -11.93 16.91 -13.16
CA GLN A 377 -13.17 16.32 -12.62
C GLN A 377 -13.47 14.97 -13.28
N GLU A 378 -13.27 14.84 -14.60
CA GLU A 378 -13.48 13.57 -15.28
C GLU A 378 -12.51 12.47 -14.81
N ALA A 379 -11.28 12.84 -14.46
CA ALA A 379 -10.31 11.91 -13.88
C ALA A 379 -10.74 11.44 -12.48
N VAL A 380 -11.23 12.33 -11.62
CA VAL A 380 -11.79 11.96 -10.30
C VAL A 380 -13.05 11.09 -10.46
N ASP A 381 -13.92 11.41 -11.43
CA ASP A 381 -15.12 10.61 -11.73
C ASP A 381 -14.76 9.20 -12.22
N GLU A 382 -13.67 9.07 -13.01
CA GLU A 382 -13.13 7.78 -13.43
C GLU A 382 -12.57 6.98 -12.25
N MET A 383 -11.86 7.62 -11.32
CA MET A 383 -11.41 6.98 -10.08
C MET A 383 -12.61 6.52 -9.22
N GLY A 384 -13.72 7.25 -9.21
CA GLY A 384 -14.98 6.81 -8.59
C GLY A 384 -15.57 5.54 -9.20
N ARG A 385 -15.56 5.42 -10.53
CA ARG A 385 -15.97 4.18 -11.23
C ARG A 385 -15.06 3.01 -10.90
N MET A 386 -13.77 3.30 -10.84
CA MET A 386 -12.72 2.38 -10.42
C MET A 386 -12.95 1.84 -8.99
N ILE A 387 -13.21 2.70 -8.01
CA ILE A 387 -13.58 2.32 -6.62
C ILE A 387 -14.83 1.42 -6.63
N THR A 388 -15.86 1.80 -7.39
CA THR A 388 -17.09 1.00 -7.52
C THR A 388 -16.81 -0.39 -8.09
N GLU A 389 -15.90 -0.51 -9.07
CA GLU A 389 -15.52 -1.82 -9.62
C GLU A 389 -14.77 -2.68 -8.60
N ARG A 390 -13.93 -2.08 -7.75
CA ARG A 390 -13.26 -2.77 -6.65
C ARG A 390 -14.26 -3.40 -5.68
N TYR A 391 -15.36 -2.72 -5.39
CA TYR A 391 -16.47 -3.31 -4.63
C TYR A 391 -17.10 -4.52 -5.33
N ARG A 392 -17.28 -4.48 -6.66
CA ARG A 392 -17.81 -5.63 -7.41
C ARG A 392 -16.86 -6.81 -7.40
N ILE A 393 -15.56 -6.57 -7.57
CA ILE A 393 -14.51 -7.59 -7.52
C ILE A 393 -14.51 -8.27 -6.14
N TRP A 394 -14.64 -7.51 -5.06
CA TRP A 394 -14.76 -8.06 -3.70
C TRP A 394 -15.90 -9.07 -3.58
N TYR A 395 -17.13 -8.70 -3.97
CA TYR A 395 -18.28 -9.59 -3.84
C TYR A 395 -18.21 -10.81 -4.77
N ARG A 396 -17.64 -10.67 -5.97
CA ARG A 396 -17.38 -11.83 -6.85
C ARG A 396 -16.40 -12.80 -6.20
N ALA A 397 -15.31 -12.28 -5.64
CA ALA A 397 -14.33 -13.10 -4.91
C ALA A 397 -14.97 -13.83 -3.72
N LEU A 398 -15.85 -13.15 -2.96
CA LEU A 398 -16.60 -13.78 -1.88
C LEU A 398 -17.56 -14.86 -2.39
N ALA A 399 -18.23 -14.65 -3.52
CA ALA A 399 -19.13 -15.64 -4.11
C ALA A 399 -18.40 -16.91 -4.57
N ASP A 400 -17.16 -16.76 -5.04
CA ASP A 400 -16.30 -17.86 -5.48
C ASP A 400 -15.48 -18.49 -4.33
N MET A 401 -15.68 -18.04 -3.08
CA MET A 401 -14.92 -18.53 -1.92
C MET A 401 -15.34 -19.96 -1.54
N PRO A 402 -14.41 -20.92 -1.44
CA PRO A 402 -14.74 -22.26 -0.96
C PRO A 402 -14.91 -22.26 0.57
N SER A 403 -15.46 -23.34 1.10
CA SER A 403 -15.41 -23.64 2.54
C SER A 403 -14.23 -24.57 2.82
N TRP A 404 -13.43 -24.21 3.83
CA TRP A 404 -12.35 -25.02 4.39
C TRP A 404 -12.73 -25.64 5.73
N GLY A 405 -13.97 -25.42 6.18
CA GLY A 405 -14.53 -25.93 7.42
C GLY A 405 -14.52 -24.89 8.54
N HIS A 406 -15.47 -25.06 9.47
CA HIS A 406 -15.87 -24.08 10.48
C HIS A 406 -14.73 -23.25 11.10
N LYS A 407 -13.66 -23.90 11.59
CA LYS A 407 -12.57 -23.19 12.26
C LYS A 407 -11.79 -22.28 11.32
N LEU A 408 -11.46 -22.77 10.13
CA LEU A 408 -10.66 -22.02 9.17
C LEU A 408 -11.51 -20.96 8.46
N ASP A 409 -12.78 -21.27 8.17
CA ASP A 409 -13.72 -20.30 7.62
C ASP A 409 -13.91 -19.09 8.56
N ALA A 410 -13.95 -19.31 9.87
CA ALA A 410 -13.99 -18.23 10.85
C ALA A 410 -12.73 -17.34 10.78
N GLU A 411 -11.54 -17.92 10.71
CA GLU A 411 -10.29 -17.17 10.57
C GLU A 411 -10.21 -16.40 9.23
N VAL A 412 -10.71 -16.98 8.13
CA VAL A 412 -10.81 -16.31 6.83
C VAL A 412 -11.73 -15.10 6.93
N LEU A 413 -12.92 -15.25 7.51
CA LEU A 413 -13.85 -14.13 7.64
C LEU A 413 -13.27 -13.01 8.51
N ARG A 414 -12.58 -13.34 9.61
CA ARG A 414 -11.83 -12.37 10.44
C ARG A 414 -10.75 -11.66 9.64
N TYR A 415 -9.99 -12.40 8.81
CA TYR A 415 -8.95 -11.84 7.96
C TYR A 415 -9.49 -10.87 6.90
N LEU A 416 -10.59 -11.26 6.22
CA LEU A 416 -11.22 -10.43 5.20
C LEU A 416 -11.84 -9.17 5.82
N ASP A 417 -12.47 -9.27 7.00
CA ASP A 417 -12.89 -8.08 7.74
C ASP A 417 -11.69 -7.20 8.11
N GLY A 418 -10.57 -7.80 8.53
CA GLY A 418 -9.30 -7.10 8.73
C GLY A 418 -8.84 -6.31 7.50
N CYS A 419 -8.83 -6.92 6.32
CA CYS A 419 -8.46 -6.27 5.05
C CYS A 419 -9.36 -5.06 4.75
N ARG A 420 -10.67 -5.25 4.91
CA ARG A 420 -11.67 -4.20 4.74
C ARG A 420 -11.48 -3.04 5.71
N ARG A 421 -11.20 -3.34 6.99
CA ARG A 421 -10.92 -2.33 8.03
C ARG A 421 -9.63 -1.57 7.76
N VAL A 422 -8.61 -2.18 7.14
CA VAL A 422 -7.43 -1.45 6.68
C VAL A 422 -7.80 -0.40 5.65
N ALA A 423 -8.59 -0.75 4.64
CA ALA A 423 -9.08 0.21 3.66
C ALA A 423 -9.91 1.32 4.33
N LEU A 424 -10.95 0.96 5.10
CA LEU A 424 -11.83 1.95 5.72
C LEU A 424 -11.11 2.83 6.75
N GLY A 425 -10.25 2.24 7.58
CA GLY A 425 -9.48 2.97 8.57
C GLY A 425 -8.55 3.99 7.93
N SER A 426 -7.91 3.63 6.81
CA SER A 426 -7.09 4.57 6.02
C SER A 426 -7.93 5.70 5.46
N LEU A 427 -9.11 5.42 4.89
CA LEU A 427 -10.02 6.45 4.39
C LEU A 427 -10.48 7.41 5.50
N ILE A 428 -10.93 6.89 6.65
CA ILE A 428 -11.36 7.69 7.80
C ILE A 428 -10.20 8.55 8.30
N TRP A 429 -9.01 7.96 8.40
CA TRP A 429 -7.80 8.66 8.81
C TRP A 429 -7.41 9.76 7.85
N SER A 430 -7.54 9.57 6.53
CA SER A 430 -7.21 10.60 5.54
C SER A 430 -8.02 11.90 5.72
N PHE A 431 -9.25 11.83 6.22
CA PHE A 431 -10.02 13.03 6.58
C PHE A 431 -9.68 13.62 7.95
N HIS A 432 -9.07 12.84 8.83
CA HIS A 432 -8.72 13.26 10.20
C HIS A 432 -7.29 13.80 10.30
N THR A 433 -6.37 13.23 9.52
CA THR A 433 -4.95 13.47 9.63
C THR A 433 -4.59 14.90 9.24
N GLY A 434 -3.67 15.50 10.01
CA GLY A 434 -3.08 16.79 9.68
C GLY A 434 -2.17 16.78 8.44
N ARG A 435 -2.02 15.63 7.76
CA ARG A 435 -1.19 15.49 6.55
C ARG A 435 -1.84 16.06 5.29
N TYR A 436 -3.16 15.95 5.13
CA TYR A 436 -3.87 16.38 3.91
C TYR A 436 -4.74 17.62 4.13
N PHE A 437 -5.28 17.75 5.34
CA PHE A 437 -6.21 18.81 5.72
C PHE A 437 -5.72 19.53 6.96
N LYS A 438 -6.01 20.82 7.06
CA LYS A 438 -5.72 21.62 8.26
C LYS A 438 -6.96 21.74 9.12
N ASP A 439 -6.77 21.66 10.43
CA ASP A 439 -7.81 21.86 11.43
C ASP A 439 -9.08 21.02 11.13
N ALA A 440 -10.25 21.64 10.97
CA ALA A 440 -11.53 20.98 10.73
C ALA A 440 -11.87 20.78 9.23
N GLU A 441 -10.95 21.12 8.32
CA GLU A 441 -11.23 21.07 6.88
C GLU A 441 -11.58 19.68 6.37
N GLY A 442 -10.90 18.63 6.85
CA GLY A 442 -11.15 17.27 6.36
C GLY A 442 -12.57 16.79 6.66
N GLU A 443 -13.15 17.19 7.79
CA GLU A 443 -14.55 16.87 8.11
C GLU A 443 -15.51 17.60 7.15
N LEU A 444 -15.22 18.86 6.80
CA LEU A 444 -16.01 19.60 5.80
C LEU A 444 -15.92 18.96 4.42
N VAL A 445 -14.72 18.60 3.97
CA VAL A 445 -14.51 17.92 2.68
C VAL A 445 -15.29 16.61 2.63
N ARG A 446 -15.32 15.87 3.74
CA ARG A 446 -16.09 14.64 3.87
C ARG A 446 -17.60 14.87 3.82
N GLU A 447 -18.10 15.87 4.55
CA GLU A 447 -19.53 16.19 4.62
C GLU A 447 -20.08 16.75 3.30
N GLU A 448 -19.32 17.64 2.65
CA GLU A 448 -19.72 18.26 1.39
C GLU A 448 -19.36 17.42 0.15
N GLN A 449 -18.52 16.39 0.31
CA GLN A 449 -17.93 15.59 -0.77
C GLN A 449 -17.25 16.46 -1.83
N LYS A 450 -16.54 17.51 -1.38
CA LYS A 450 -15.88 18.49 -2.26
C LYS A 450 -14.49 18.82 -1.74
N LEU A 451 -13.48 18.60 -2.58
CA LEU A 451 -12.12 19.04 -2.34
C LEU A 451 -11.87 20.36 -3.07
N TRP A 452 -11.57 21.43 -2.33
CA TRP A 452 -11.23 22.72 -2.92
C TRP A 452 -9.75 22.77 -3.31
N ILE A 453 -9.49 23.13 -4.57
CA ILE A 453 -8.16 23.38 -5.14
C ILE A 453 -8.03 24.87 -5.49
N PRO A 454 -7.07 25.60 -4.89
CA PRO A 454 -6.78 26.99 -5.23
C PRO A 454 -6.39 27.18 -6.71
N GLU A 455 -6.75 28.33 -7.29
CA GLU A 455 -6.46 28.66 -8.71
C GLU A 455 -4.97 28.60 -9.05
N GLU A 456 -4.09 29.03 -8.12
CA GLU A 456 -2.65 29.04 -8.31
C GLU A 456 -2.03 27.66 -8.50
N LEU A 457 -2.69 26.61 -8.00
CA LEU A 457 -2.27 25.21 -8.18
C LEU A 457 -2.82 24.59 -9.48
N LEU A 458 -3.73 25.28 -10.16
CA LEU A 458 -4.40 24.80 -11.38
C LEU A 458 -3.72 25.32 -12.66
N ALA A 459 -2.61 26.04 -12.54
CA ALA A 459 -1.86 26.55 -13.68
C ALA A 459 -1.41 25.40 -14.61
N GLY A 460 -1.65 25.54 -15.93
CA GLY A 460 -1.35 24.51 -16.93
C GLY A 460 -2.29 23.29 -16.93
N ILE A 461 -3.36 23.32 -16.13
CA ILE A 461 -4.35 22.23 -16.02
C ILE A 461 -5.67 22.64 -16.71
N ASP A 462 -6.29 21.69 -17.42
CA ASP A 462 -7.59 21.85 -18.08
C ASP A 462 -7.68 23.10 -18.99
N GLY A 463 -6.62 23.34 -19.76
CA GLY A 463 -6.53 24.46 -20.70
C GLY A 463 -6.19 25.81 -20.07
N ARG A 464 -5.95 25.87 -18.75
CA ARG A 464 -5.50 27.08 -18.06
C ARG A 464 -4.07 27.42 -18.46
N PRO A 465 -3.71 28.70 -18.56
CA PRO A 465 -2.36 29.11 -18.91
C PRO A 465 -1.35 28.56 -17.90
N ALA A 466 -0.19 28.15 -18.39
CA ALA A 466 0.93 27.81 -17.53
C ALA A 466 1.40 29.05 -16.76
N ARG A 467 1.88 28.85 -15.53
CA ARG A 467 2.37 29.94 -14.70
C ARG A 467 3.60 30.59 -15.35
N ILE A 468 3.61 31.92 -15.42
CA ILE A 468 4.80 32.65 -15.89
C ILE A 468 5.88 32.51 -14.80
N PRO A 469 7.15 32.15 -15.13
CA PRO A 469 8.17 31.79 -14.14
C PRO A 469 8.55 32.85 -13.09
N SER A 470 8.00 34.07 -13.14
CA SER A 470 8.33 35.18 -12.24
C SER A 470 7.51 35.22 -10.94
N GLU A 471 6.47 34.40 -10.80
CA GLU A 471 5.71 34.29 -9.55
C GLU A 471 6.14 33.06 -8.78
N SER A 472 6.84 33.28 -7.66
CA SER A 472 7.14 32.21 -6.71
C SER A 472 5.85 31.46 -6.34
N LEU A 473 5.93 30.12 -6.27
CA LEU A 473 4.97 29.37 -5.46
C LEU A 473 4.90 30.02 -4.08
N PRO A 474 3.71 30.16 -3.45
CA PRO A 474 3.69 30.50 -2.03
C PRO A 474 4.67 29.55 -1.37
N GLU A 475 5.63 30.09 -0.61
CA GLU A 475 6.59 29.24 0.07
C GLU A 475 5.81 28.15 0.80
N PRO A 476 6.29 26.89 0.80
CA PRO A 476 5.71 25.89 1.68
C PRO A 476 5.72 26.55 3.04
N VAL A 477 4.52 26.83 3.58
CA VAL A 477 4.42 27.50 4.86
C VAL A 477 5.29 26.68 5.79
N SER A 478 6.40 27.26 6.24
CA SER A 478 7.32 26.59 7.15
C SER A 478 6.46 26.18 8.36
N SER A 479 6.14 24.89 8.43
CA SER A 479 5.13 24.33 9.33
C SER A 479 5.52 22.96 9.83
#